data_AF-A0ABD0QYD6-F1
#
_entry.id   AF-A0ABD0QYD6-F1
#
_cell.length_a   1.000
_cell.length_b   1.000
_cell.length_c   1.000
_cell.angle_alpha   90.00
_cell.angle_beta   90.00
_cell.angle_gamma   90.00
#
_symmetry.space_group_name_H-M   'P 1'
#
loop_
_entity.id
_entity.type
_entity.pdbx_description
1 polymer ?
#
loop_
_entity_poly.entity_id
_entity_poly.type
_entity_poly.pdbx_seq_one_letter_code
_entity_poly.pdbx_strand_id
1 'polypeptide(L)' 'QFKSRSTANNVSILVPVPSDADSPKFKTTTGQAKWVPEKSAVEWNIKSFP' A
#
# COMPACT_ATOMS: atom_id res chain seq x y z
N GLN A 1 -1.02 22.60 -21.97
CA GLN A 1 -0.29 22.71 -20.69
C GLN A 1 0.27 21.34 -20.36
N PHE A 2 1.59 21.16 -20.46
CA PHE A 2 2.28 19.90 -20.12
C PHE A 2 2.28 19.76 -18.59
N LYS A 3 1.79 18.64 -18.03
CA LYS A 3 1.99 18.35 -16.61
C LYS A 3 3.39 17.78 -16.46
N SER A 4 4.28 18.54 -15.83
CA SER A 4 5.67 18.14 -15.54
C SER A 4 5.79 16.94 -14.60
N ARG A 5 4.68 16.53 -13.96
CA ARG A 5 4.62 15.38 -13.06
C ARG A 5 3.26 14.70 -13.16
N SER A 6 3.26 13.38 -13.40
CA SER A 6 2.06 12.56 -13.38
C SER A 6 1.84 12.04 -11.96
N THR A 7 0.78 12.51 -11.31
CA THR A 7 0.38 12.01 -10.00
C THR A 7 -0.58 10.84 -10.16
N ALA A 8 -0.19 9.67 -9.67
CA ALA A 8 -1.06 8.51 -9.62
C ALA A 8 -2.04 8.67 -8.44
N ASN A 9 -3.34 8.63 -8.72
CA ASN A 9 -4.37 8.73 -7.69
C ASN A 9 -4.94 7.35 -7.40
N ASN A 10 -5.28 7.12 -6.13
CA ASN A 10 -5.95 5.91 -5.67
C ASN A 10 -5.13 4.62 -5.95
N VAL A 11 -3.84 4.66 -5.61
CA VAL A 11 -2.91 3.54 -5.79
C VAL A 11 -3.12 2.53 -4.67
N SER A 12 -3.33 1.27 -5.03
CA SER A 12 -3.37 0.13 -4.09
C SER A 12 -2.20 -0.80 -4.39
N ILE A 13 -1.37 -1.04 -3.39
CA ILE A 13 -0.17 -1.89 -3.47
C ILE A 13 -0.43 -3.12 -2.61
N LEU A 14 -0.46 -4.30 -3.22
CA LEU A 14 -0.55 -5.58 -2.52
C LEU A 14 0.85 -6.15 -2.33
N VAL A 15 1.27 -6.28 -1.07
CA VAL A 15 2.54 -6.90 -0.71
C VAL A 15 2.25 -8.27 -0.11
N PRO A 16 2.59 -9.38 -0.78
CA PRO A 16 2.44 -10.71 -0.20
C PRO A 16 3.40 -10.86 0.97
N VAL A 17 2.92 -11.45 2.06
CA VAL A 17 3.75 -11.77 3.21
C VAL A 17 3.49 -13.21 3.61
N PRO A 18 4.45 -13.87 4.26
CA PRO A 18 4.25 -15.24 4.68
C PRO A 18 3.14 -15.35 5.73
N SER A 19 2.46 -16.51 5.73
CA SER A 19 1.32 -16.79 6.60
C SER A 19 1.66 -16.86 8.10
N ASP A 20 2.95 -16.79 8.44
CA ASP A 20 3.49 -16.77 9.81
C ASP A 20 3.69 -15.34 10.36
N ALA A 21 3.30 -14.31 9.59
CA ALA A 21 3.38 -12.91 10.01
C ALA A 21 2.32 -12.58 11.09
N ASP A 22 2.58 -12.98 12.33
CA ASP A 22 1.63 -12.91 13.45
C ASP A 22 1.55 -11.53 14.16
N SER A 23 2.34 -10.55 13.72
CA SER A 23 2.32 -9.18 14.29
C SER A 23 2.85 -8.15 13.30
N PRO A 24 2.10 -7.86 12.22
CA PRO A 24 2.59 -6.94 11.21
C PRO A 24 2.58 -5.50 11.74
N LYS A 25 3.77 -4.95 12.00
CA LYS A 25 3.96 -3.52 12.27
C LYS A 25 4.25 -2.80 10.96
N PHE A 26 3.23 -2.21 10.36
CA PHE A 26 3.42 -1.39 9.16
C PHE A 26 3.85 0.02 9.54
N LYS A 27 4.99 0.46 9.00
CA LYS A 27 5.37 1.87 8.98
C LYS A 27 5.33 2.35 7.53
N THR A 28 4.29 3.09 7.18
CA THR A 28 4.16 3.72 5.86
C THR A 28 4.36 5.21 6.00
N THR A 29 5.24 5.79 5.18
CA THR A 29 5.47 7.26 5.14
C THR A 29 4.35 8.01 4.41
N THR A 30 3.57 7.31 3.59
CA THR A 30 2.46 7.89 2.83
C THR A 30 1.36 6.86 2.66
N GLY A 31 0.09 7.25 2.82
CA GLY A 31 -1.03 6.31 2.76
C GLY A 31 -1.17 5.43 4.01
N GLN A 32 -1.96 4.37 3.89
CA GLN A 32 -2.33 3.50 5.00
C GLN A 32 -2.22 2.03 4.58
N ALA A 33 -1.49 1.23 5.36
CA ALA A 33 -1.39 -0.21 5.15
C ALA A 33 -2.37 -0.96 6.05
N LYS A 34 -3.09 -1.91 5.46
CA LYS A 34 -4.04 -2.78 6.11
C LYS A 34 -3.63 -4.22 5.88
N TRP A 35 -3.69 -5.02 6.94
CA TRP A 35 -3.48 -6.46 6.84
C TRP A 35 -4.69 -7.16 6.23
N VAL A 36 -4.46 -8.01 5.22
CA VAL A 36 -5.49 -8.83 4.56
C VAL A 36 -5.11 -10.31 4.71
N PRO A 37 -5.51 -10.95 5.83
CA PRO A 37 -5.14 -12.35 6.11
C PRO A 37 -5.70 -13.32 5.08
N GLU A 38 -6.87 -13.02 4.50
CA GLU A 38 -7.52 -13.84 3.45
C GLU A 38 -6.63 -14.07 2.22
N LYS A 39 -5.74 -13.12 1.94
CA LYS A 39 -4.81 -13.17 0.80
C LYS A 39 -3.37 -13.37 1.26
N SER A 40 -3.15 -13.57 2.56
CA SER A 40 -1.82 -13.52 3.19
C SER A 40 -0.99 -12.34 2.66
N ALA A 41 -1.63 -11.16 2.60
CA ALA A 41 -1.05 -10.00 1.95
C ALA A 41 -1.43 -8.72 2.69
N VAL A 42 -0.57 -7.74 2.54
CA VAL A 42 -0.76 -6.39 3.07
C VAL A 42 -1.28 -5.55 1.93
N GLU A 43 -2.42 -4.93 2.13
CA GLU A 43 -2.96 -3.94 1.20
C GLU A 43 -2.54 -2.55 1.66
N TRP A 44 -1.69 -1.89 0.88
CA TRP A 44 -1.25 -0.52 1.13
C TRP A 44 -1.96 0.43 0.18
N ASN A 45 -2.81 1.28 0.74
CA ASN A 45 -3.61 2.25 -0.01
C ASN A 45 -3.00 3.65 0.08
N ILE A 46 -2.74 4.26 -1.06
CA ILE A 46 -2.18 5.60 -1.21
C ILE A 46 -3.13 6.45 -2.05
N LYS A 47 -3.67 7.52 -1.46
CA LYS A 47 -4.61 8.42 -2.15
C LYS A 47 -3.99 9.15 -3.33
N SER A 48 -2.75 9.60 -3.18
CA SER A 48 -2.04 10.40 -4.18
C SER A 48 -0.55 10.10 -4.08
N PHE A 49 0.01 9.54 -5.14
CA PHE A 49 1.42 9.21 -5.27
C PHE A 49 2.01 10.13 -6.36
N PRO A 50 2.80 11.14 -5.96
CA PRO A 50 3.20 12.22 -6.83
C PRO A 50 4.32 11.85 -7.80
#